data_AF-A0A956ZVE2-F1
#
_entry.id   AF-A0A956ZVE2-F1
#
_cell.length_a   1.000
_cell.length_b   1.000
_cell.length_c   1.000
_cell.angle_alpha   90.00
_cell.angle_beta   90.00
_cell.angle_gamma   90.00
#
_symmetry.space_group_name_H-M   'P 1'
#
loop_
_entity.id
_entity.type
_entity.pdbx_description
1 polymer ?
#
loop_
_entity_poly.entity_id
_entity_poly.type
_entity_poly.pdbx_seq_one_letter_code
_entity_poly.pdbx_strand_id
1 'polypeptide(L)'
;MLFFNALFYLCFVGLILDHLITGFISLFFPEQARRWFEHFYSIRLTDAMMLLFKPWGLLGLFAAASGIVMLFGLERYKYFLLLFAALVLGRLILRFVLAREVHERFKLSLRRNMRQVSILLLCMLTFIGKYLSL
;
A
#
# COMPACT_ATOMS: atom_id res chain seq x y z
N MET A 1 1.49 -19.09 -17.45
CA MET A 1 2.38 -18.81 -16.30
C MET A 1 3.18 -17.51 -16.43
N LEU A 2 3.78 -17.22 -17.60
CA LEU A 2 4.60 -16.01 -17.79
C LEU A 2 3.85 -14.70 -17.44
N PHE A 3 2.64 -14.52 -17.96
CA PHE A 3 1.81 -13.34 -17.71
C PHE A 3 1.52 -13.12 -16.21
N PHE A 4 1.13 -14.18 -15.50
CA PHE A 4 0.81 -14.09 -14.07
C PHE A 4 2.05 -13.72 -13.24
N ASN A 5 3.21 -14.30 -13.56
CA ASN A 5 4.47 -13.93 -12.91
C ASN A 5 4.84 -12.46 -13.17
N ALA A 6 4.72 -11.99 -14.41
CA ALA A 6 4.98 -10.60 -14.75
C ALA A 6 4.05 -9.66 -13.96
N LEU A 7 2.76 -10.02 -13.87
CA LEU A 7 1.77 -9.25 -13.13
C LEU A 7 2.07 -9.22 -11.62
N PHE A 8 2.45 -10.36 -11.03
CA PHE A 8 2.91 -10.42 -9.64
C PHE A 8 4.08 -9.48 -9.38
N TYR A 9 5.14 -9.54 -10.21
CA TYR A 9 6.32 -8.68 -10.02
C TYR A 9 5.98 -7.21 -10.22
N LEU A 10 5.10 -6.87 -11.18
CA LEU A 10 4.63 -5.50 -11.37
C LEU A 10 3.90 -4.98 -10.13
N CYS A 11 2.97 -5.78 -9.57
CA CYS A 11 2.27 -5.43 -8.34
C CYS A 11 3.24 -5.31 -7.15
N PHE A 12 4.17 -6.25 -7.01
CA PHE A 12 5.07 -6.30 -5.88
C PHE A 12 6.09 -5.15 -5.89
N VAL A 13 6.77 -4.94 -7.02
CA VAL A 13 7.69 -3.81 -7.20
C VAL A 13 6.93 -2.49 -7.10
N GLY A 14 5.73 -2.39 -7.67
CA GLY A 14 4.89 -1.20 -7.55
C GLY A 14 4.57 -0.85 -6.08
N LEU A 15 4.22 -1.85 -5.26
CA LEU A 15 4.00 -1.66 -3.83
C LEU A 15 5.28 -1.28 -3.08
N ILE A 16 6.41 -1.90 -3.40
CA ILE A 16 7.71 -1.54 -2.82
C ILE A 16 8.04 -0.07 -3.10
N LEU A 17 7.90 0.37 -4.36
CA LEU A 17 8.16 1.75 -4.77
C LEU A 17 7.18 2.72 -4.11
N ASP A 18 5.90 2.40 -4.06
CA ASP A 18 4.88 3.20 -3.36
C ASP A 18 5.28 3.41 -1.89
N HIS A 19 5.62 2.32 -1.19
CA HIS A 19 6.04 2.37 0.21
C HIS A 19 7.38 3.10 0.43
N LEU A 20 8.34 2.93 -0.49
CA LEU A 20 9.63 3.61 -0.41
C LEU A 20 9.45 5.12 -0.57
N ILE A 21 8.73 5.55 -1.60
CA ILE A 21 8.50 6.96 -1.92
C ILE A 21 7.64 7.62 -0.83
N THR A 22 6.49 7.04 -0.52
CA THR A 22 5.58 7.61 0.50
C THR A 22 6.20 7.56 1.88
N GLY A 23 6.95 6.49 2.20
CA GLY A 23 7.68 6.33 3.46
C GLY A 23 8.76 7.40 3.63
N PHE A 24 9.60 7.57 2.61
CA PHE A 24 10.67 8.57 2.59
C PHE A 24 10.14 9.99 2.74
N ILE A 25 9.14 10.37 1.94
CA ILE A 25 8.59 11.73 1.97
C ILE A 25 7.88 11.98 3.29
N SER A 26 7.12 11.03 3.83
CA SER A 26 6.45 11.19 5.13
C SER A 26 7.43 11.34 6.29
N LEU A 27 8.58 10.67 6.23
CA LEU A 27 9.60 10.71 7.27
C LEU A 27 10.41 12.01 7.25
N PHE A 28 10.94 12.39 6.09
CA PHE A 28 11.91 13.49 5.95
C PHE A 28 11.25 14.82 5.54
N PHE A 29 10.11 14.79 4.87
CA PHE A 29 9.43 15.96 4.31
C PHE A 29 7.93 15.95 4.62
N PRO A 30 7.52 15.93 5.91
CA PRO A 30 6.12 15.74 6.30
C PRO A 30 5.15 16.79 5.72
N GLU A 31 5.59 18.06 5.58
CA GLU A 31 4.77 19.10 4.92
C GLU A 31 4.58 18.85 3.42
N GLN A 32 5.58 18.26 2.75
CA GLN A 32 5.46 17.88 1.35
C GLN A 32 4.56 16.65 1.21
N ALA A 33 4.71 15.67 2.11
CA ALA A 33 3.80 14.52 2.20
C ALA A 33 2.37 15.01 2.40
N ARG A 34 2.12 16.00 3.26
CA ARG A 34 0.78 16.53 3.53
C ARG A 34 0.17 17.06 2.25
N ARG A 35 0.88 17.95 1.55
CA ARG A 35 0.44 18.50 0.26
C ARG A 35 0.14 17.41 -0.76
N TRP A 36 0.96 16.36 -0.83
CA TRP A 36 0.71 15.22 -1.71
C TRP A 36 -0.54 14.45 -1.32
N PHE A 37 -0.69 14.10 -0.04
CA PHE A 37 -1.85 13.37 0.45
C PHE A 37 -3.13 14.18 0.23
N GLU A 38 -3.13 15.46 0.56
CA GLU A 38 -4.25 16.36 0.32
C GLU A 38 -4.58 16.50 -1.18
N HIS A 39 -3.56 16.56 -2.05
CA HIS A 39 -3.77 16.62 -3.50
C HIS A 39 -4.33 15.31 -4.09
N PHE A 40 -3.65 14.19 -3.86
CA PHE A 40 -4.00 12.90 -4.47
C PHE A 40 -5.27 12.29 -3.90
N TYR A 41 -5.50 12.47 -2.60
CA TYR A 41 -6.66 11.90 -1.92
C TYR A 41 -7.77 12.91 -1.68
N SER A 42 -7.57 14.19 -2.02
CA SER A 42 -8.56 15.27 -1.83
C SER A 42 -9.03 15.42 -0.38
N ILE A 43 -8.15 15.05 0.54
CA ILE A 43 -8.36 15.14 1.99
C ILE A 43 -7.81 16.46 2.53
N ARG A 44 -8.27 16.87 3.72
CA ARG A 44 -7.56 17.87 4.53
C ARG A 44 -7.02 17.17 5.76
N LEU A 45 -5.71 17.27 5.96
CA LEU A 45 -5.06 16.68 7.11
C LEU A 45 -4.98 17.73 8.21
N THR A 46 -5.22 17.29 9.45
CA THR A 46 -5.02 18.13 10.63
C THR A 46 -3.58 18.03 11.11
N ASP A 47 -3.12 19.02 11.87
CA ASP A 47 -1.76 19.00 12.42
C ASP A 47 -1.54 17.81 13.37
N ALA A 48 -2.59 17.37 14.07
CA ALA A 48 -2.55 16.14 14.87
C ALA A 48 -2.29 14.88 14.03
N MET A 49 -2.82 14.81 12.81
CA MET A 49 -2.57 13.68 11.90
C MET A 49 -1.13 13.69 11.35
N MET A 50 -0.48 14.85 11.27
CA MET A 50 0.92 14.93 10.85
C MET A 50 1.88 14.28 11.84
N LEU A 51 1.51 14.17 13.13
CA LEU A 51 2.31 13.42 14.12
C LEU A 51 2.47 11.95 13.72
N LEU A 52 1.55 11.41 12.93
CA LEU A 52 1.59 10.05 12.43
C LEU A 52 2.54 9.88 11.23
N PHE A 53 2.98 10.95 10.58
CA PHE A 53 3.73 10.85 9.32
C PHE A 53 5.11 10.23 9.50
N LYS A 54 5.83 10.60 10.56
CA LYS A 54 7.14 10.01 10.85
C LYS A 54 7.06 8.52 11.19
N PRO A 55 6.23 8.07 12.16
CA PRO A 55 6.14 6.63 12.46
C PRO A 55 5.58 5.84 11.27
N TRP A 56 4.62 6.39 10.53
CA TRP A 56 4.10 5.74 9.32
C TRP A 56 5.13 5.72 8.19
N GLY A 57 5.94 6.77 8.09
CA GLY A 57 7.04 6.88 7.14
C GLY A 57 8.10 5.80 7.37
N LEU A 58 8.52 5.63 8.63
CA LEU A 58 9.42 4.54 9.04
C LEU A 58 8.83 3.17 8.70
N LEU A 59 7.55 2.93 9.05
CA LEU A 59 6.88 1.68 8.73
C LEU A 59 6.86 1.42 7.21
N GLY A 60 6.62 2.45 6.41
CA GLY A 60 6.69 2.39 4.95
C GLY A 60 8.09 1.99 4.45
N LEU A 61 9.14 2.60 4.99
CA LEU A 61 10.52 2.26 4.63
C LEU A 61 10.90 0.83 5.04
N PHE A 62 10.48 0.37 6.22
CA PHE A 62 10.69 -1.02 6.65
C PHE A 62 9.94 -2.01 5.75
N ALA A 63 8.69 -1.70 5.37
CA ALA A 63 7.92 -2.52 4.44
C ALA A 63 8.59 -2.58 3.05
N ALA A 64 9.11 -1.45 2.54
CA ALA A 64 9.85 -1.42 1.30
C ALA A 64 11.16 -2.23 1.38
N ALA A 65 11.95 -2.07 2.44
CA ALA A 65 13.20 -2.79 2.63
C ALA A 65 12.99 -4.31 2.71
N SER A 66 12.00 -4.75 3.49
CA SER A 66 11.63 -6.17 3.57
C SER A 66 11.14 -6.71 2.23
N GLY A 67 10.34 -5.94 1.48
CA GLY A 67 9.94 -6.30 0.13
C GLY A 67 11.11 -6.44 -0.84
N ILE A 68 12.11 -5.55 -0.78
CA ILE A 68 13.34 -5.64 -1.58
C ILE A 68 14.11 -6.93 -1.25
N VAL A 69 14.30 -7.25 0.03
CA VAL A 69 14.97 -8.50 0.44
C VAL A 69 14.26 -9.73 -0.12
N MET A 70 12.93 -9.73 -0.13
CA MET A 70 12.15 -10.84 -0.69
C MET A 70 12.33 -11.04 -2.19
N LEU A 71 12.60 -9.99 -2.96
CA LEU A 71 12.85 -10.11 -4.41
C LEU A 71 14.06 -11.01 -4.71
N PHE A 72 15.02 -11.12 -3.78
CA PHE A 72 16.20 -11.96 -3.92
C PHE A 72 16.00 -13.42 -3.49
N GLY A 73 14.82 -13.81 -2.99
CA GLY A 73 14.60 -15.16 -2.49
C GLY A 73 13.17 -15.46 -2.04
N LEU A 74 12.19 -15.35 -2.94
CA LEU A 74 10.77 -15.51 -2.60
C LEU A 74 10.43 -16.82 -1.88
N GLU A 75 11.04 -17.95 -2.26
CA GLU A 75 10.80 -19.25 -1.61
C GLU A 75 11.17 -19.22 -0.12
N ARG A 76 12.32 -18.63 0.21
CA ARG A 76 12.81 -18.49 1.59
C ARG A 76 11.89 -17.63 2.44
N TYR A 77 11.22 -16.65 1.82
CA TYR A 77 10.38 -15.66 2.50
C TYR A 77 8.89 -15.82 2.17
N LYS A 78 8.44 -17.02 1.78
CA LYS A 78 7.05 -17.22 1.34
C LYS A 78 5.99 -16.80 2.37
N TYR A 79 6.27 -16.93 3.67
CA TYR A 79 5.35 -16.48 4.72
C TYR A 79 5.23 -14.96 4.82
N PHE A 80 6.25 -14.21 4.39
CA PHE A 80 6.13 -12.76 4.27
C PHE A 80 5.17 -12.38 3.13
N LEU A 81 5.06 -13.16 2.04
CA LEU A 81 4.03 -12.93 1.01
C LEU A 81 2.63 -13.05 1.60
N LEU A 82 2.42 -14.04 2.48
CA LEU A 82 1.15 -14.21 3.17
C LEU A 82 0.85 -13.03 4.11
N LEU A 83 1.86 -12.54 4.84
CA LEU A 83 1.74 -11.34 5.67
C LEU A 83 1.39 -10.11 4.82
N PHE A 84 2.06 -9.91 3.69
CA PHE A 84 1.73 -8.83 2.76
C PHE A 84 0.30 -8.96 2.22
N ALA A 85 -0.14 -10.17 1.86
CA ALA A 85 -1.52 -10.42 1.43
C ALA A 85 -2.52 -10.10 2.55
N ALA A 86 -2.24 -10.46 3.80
CA ALA A 86 -3.07 -10.12 4.95
C ALA A 86 -3.15 -8.61 5.21
N LEU A 87 -2.02 -7.89 5.07
CA LEU A 87 -2.00 -6.42 5.18
C LEU A 87 -2.81 -5.74 4.07
N VAL A 88 -2.71 -6.24 2.83
CA VAL A 88 -3.52 -5.77 1.70
C VAL A 88 -5.00 -6.07 1.93
N LEU A 89 -5.34 -7.24 2.46
CA LEU A 89 -6.70 -7.59 2.85
C LEU A 89 -7.24 -6.64 3.93
N GLY A 90 -6.45 -6.36 4.97
CA GLY A 90 -6.81 -5.36 5.98
C GLY A 90 -7.10 -3.99 5.37
N ARG A 91 -6.27 -3.54 4.42
CA ARG A 91 -6.52 -2.30 3.67
C ARG A 91 -7.81 -2.36 2.85
N LEU A 92 -8.12 -3.48 2.21
CA LEU A 92 -9.38 -3.68 1.48
C LEU A 92 -10.57 -3.59 2.43
N ILE A 93 -10.54 -4.31 3.56
CA ILE A 93 -11.62 -4.30 4.57
C ILE A 93 -11.87 -2.87 5.06
N LEU A 94 -10.81 -2.15 5.45
CA LEU A 94 -10.94 -0.75 5.88
C LEU A 94 -11.55 0.14 4.79
N ARG A 95 -11.19 -0.07 3.53
CA ARG A 95 -11.74 0.70 2.39
C ARG A 95 -13.22 0.42 2.13
N PHE A 96 -13.70 -0.77 2.45
CA PHE A 96 -15.12 -1.13 2.34
C PHE A 96 -15.92 -0.70 3.56
N VAL A 97 -15.46 -1.01 4.77
CA VAL A 97 -16.14 -0.69 6.03
C VAL A 97 -16.23 0.81 6.22
N LEU A 98 -15.11 1.52 6.04
CA LEU A 98 -15.04 2.97 6.20
C LEU A 98 -15.38 3.70 4.91
N ALA A 99 -15.93 3.04 3.87
CA ALA A 99 -16.17 3.66 2.57
C ALA A 99 -17.02 4.94 2.67
N ARG A 100 -18.07 4.89 3.51
CA ARG A 100 -18.98 6.00 3.75
C ARG A 100 -18.28 7.14 4.50
N GLU A 101 -17.56 6.82 5.57
CA GLU A 101 -16.84 7.83 6.37
C GLU A 101 -15.68 8.44 5.57
N VAL A 102 -15.04 7.67 4.71
CA VAL A 102 -14.02 8.15 3.78
C VAL A 102 -14.64 9.07 2.72
N HIS A 103 -15.85 8.79 2.26
CA HIS A 103 -16.55 9.72 1.39
C HIS A 103 -16.93 11.01 2.12
N GLU A 104 -17.53 10.91 3.31
CA GLU A 104 -18.06 12.05 4.06
C GLU A 104 -16.95 12.93 4.66
N ARG A 105 -15.93 12.34 5.29
CA ARG A 105 -14.86 13.08 5.99
C ARG A 105 -13.70 13.46 5.07
N PHE A 106 -13.36 12.56 4.14
CA PHE A 106 -12.18 12.71 3.28
C PHE A 106 -12.55 13.12 1.85
N LYS A 107 -13.84 13.30 1.52
CA LYS A 107 -14.33 13.72 0.20
C LYS A 107 -13.78 12.88 -0.97
N LEU A 108 -13.36 11.65 -0.68
CA LEU A 108 -12.84 10.75 -1.69
C LEU A 108 -14.01 10.31 -2.58
N SER A 109 -13.92 10.52 -3.88
CA SER A 109 -14.98 10.08 -4.79
C SER A 109 -15.07 8.56 -4.81
N LEU A 110 -16.30 8.03 -4.91
CA LEU A 110 -16.55 6.59 -4.98
C LEU A 110 -15.72 5.94 -6.10
N ARG A 111 -15.65 6.59 -7.28
CA ARG A 111 -14.85 6.12 -8.42
C ARG A 111 -13.36 5.95 -8.09
N ARG A 112 -12.77 6.91 -7.36
CA ARG A 112 -11.36 6.83 -6.93
C ARG A 112 -11.15 5.73 -5.90
N ASN A 113 -12.07 5.60 -4.93
CA ASN A 113 -12.01 4.52 -3.95
C ASN A 113 -12.08 3.14 -4.63
N MET A 114 -13.03 2.96 -5.55
CA MET A 114 -13.17 1.71 -6.30
C MET A 114 -11.93 1.38 -7.12
N ARG A 115 -11.28 2.37 -7.76
CA ARG A 115 -10.03 2.14 -8.48
C ARG A 115 -8.90 1.65 -7.55
N GLN A 116 -8.79 2.22 -6.35
CA GLN A 116 -7.81 1.76 -5.35
C GLN A 116 -8.13 0.36 -4.84
N VAL A 117 -9.40 0.07 -4.57
CA VAL A 117 -9.87 -1.28 -4.20
C VAL A 117 -9.51 -2.30 -5.28
N SER A 118 -9.74 -1.99 -6.56
CA SER A 118 -9.38 -2.90 -7.66
C SER A 118 -7.88 -3.18 -7.73
N ILE A 119 -7.04 -2.17 -7.53
CA ILE A 119 -5.57 -2.33 -7.51
C ILE A 119 -5.13 -3.21 -6.32
N LEU A 120 -5.67 -2.95 -5.12
CA LEU A 120 -5.36 -3.73 -3.93
C LEU A 120 -5.82 -5.19 -4.08
N LEU A 121 -7.01 -5.41 -4.64
CA LEU A 121 -7.54 -6.75 -4.90
C LEU A 121 -6.64 -7.50 -5.88
N LEU A 122 -6.20 -6.84 -6.96
CA LEU A 122 -5.26 -7.42 -7.92
C LEU A 122 -3.94 -7.83 -7.24
N CYS A 123 -3.36 -6.96 -6.43
CA CYS A 123 -2.13 -7.26 -5.68
C CYS A 123 -2.34 -8.48 -4.77
N MET A 124 -3.42 -8.51 -3.99
CA MET A 124 -3.74 -9.62 -3.09
C MET A 124 -3.86 -10.96 -3.84
N LEU A 125 -4.60 -10.98 -4.96
CA LEU A 125 -4.78 -12.20 -5.76
C LEU A 125 -3.44 -12.68 -6.35
N THR A 126 -2.60 -11.77 -6.83
CA THR A 126 -1.29 -12.13 -7.35
C THR A 126 -0.35 -12.66 -6.27
N PHE A 127 -0.42 -12.11 -5.04
CA PHE A 127 0.39 -12.58 -3.91
C PHE A 127 -0.03 -13.96 -3.45
N ILE A 128 -1.34 -14.22 -3.30
CA ILE A 128 -1.86 -15.53 -2.93
C ILE A 128 -1.53 -16.56 -4.01
N GLY A 129 -1.79 -16.25 -5.28
CA GLY A 129 -1.47 -17.18 -6.37
C GLY A 129 0.03 -17.43 -6.49
N LYS A 130 0.89 -16.42 -6.24
CA LYS A 130 2.34 -16.63 -6.18
C LYS A 130 2.72 -17.55 -5.02
N TYR A 131 2.21 -17.29 -3.82
CA TYR A 131 2.43 -18.12 -2.63
C TYR A 131 2.06 -19.59 -2.88
N LEU A 132 0.91 -19.86 -3.49
CA LEU A 132 0.45 -21.23 -3.79
C LEU A 132 1.29 -21.94 -4.86
N SER A 133 2.12 -21.21 -5.61
CA SER A 133 2.98 -21.75 -6.66
C SER A 133 4.45 -21.89 -6.24
N LEU A 134 4.80 -21.49 -5.01
CA LEU A 134 6.12 -21.65 -4.39
C LEU A 134 6.12 -22.87 -3.47
#